data_AF-A0A2R4VYE1-F1
#
_entry.id   AF-A0A2R4VYE1-F1
#
_cell.length_a   1.000
_cell.length_b   1.000
_cell.length_c   1.000
_cell.angle_alpha   90.00
_cell.angle_beta   90.00
_cell.angle_gamma   90.00
#
_symmetry.space_group_name_H-M   'P 1'
#
loop_
_entity.id
_entity.type
_entity.pdbx_description
1 polymer ?
#
loop_
_entity_poly.entity_id
_entity_poly.type
_entity_poly.pdbx_seq_one_letter_code
_entity_poly.pdbx_strand_id
1 'polypeptide(L)'
;MGRGIFKDGTLGEVREEELFKKFRELLIRERELLKEKRLSDIDAIIKEKSLIIRELDEIKVKFGQFKPESLNILNELKRIQGENIEILNKEIERVKQDLKDLRFDEDSKREYLQSNLVEDKKKLLDQNT
;
A
#
# COMPACT_ATOMS: atom_id res chain seq x y z
N MET A 1 -44.63 10.05 -34.97
CA MET A 1 -44.15 9.73 -33.60
C MET A 1 -43.30 8.46 -33.67
N GLY A 2 -41.98 8.60 -33.81
CA GLY A 2 -41.05 7.47 -33.83
C GLY A 2 -40.61 7.12 -32.42
N ARG A 3 -40.77 5.84 -32.03
CA ARG A 3 -40.36 5.31 -30.73
C ARG A 3 -38.84 5.22 -30.66
N GLY A 4 -38.31 5.54 -29.48
CA GLY A 4 -36.89 5.65 -29.19
C GLY A 4 -36.11 4.33 -29.28
N ILE A 5 -34.85 4.46 -29.66
CA ILE A 5 -33.78 3.51 -29.36
C ILE A 5 -32.73 4.34 -28.62
N PHE A 6 -32.57 4.03 -27.33
CA PHE A 6 -31.81 4.82 -26.38
C PHE A 6 -30.30 4.66 -26.60
N LYS A 7 -29.59 5.79 -26.44
CA LYS A 7 -28.12 5.96 -26.42
C LYS A 7 -27.47 5.33 -25.18
N ASP A 8 -27.75 4.07 -24.86
CA ASP A 8 -27.28 3.45 -23.61
C ASP A 8 -25.85 2.91 -23.67
N GLY A 9 -25.35 2.57 -24.87
CA GLY A 9 -23.96 2.13 -25.06
C GLY A 9 -22.94 3.25 -24.78
N THR A 10 -23.18 4.44 -25.34
CA THR A 10 -22.26 5.58 -25.24
C THR A 10 -22.07 6.10 -23.81
N LEU A 11 -23.06 5.99 -22.93
CA LEU A 11 -22.97 6.47 -21.54
C LEU A 11 -22.13 5.54 -20.66
N GLY A 12 -22.27 4.22 -20.82
CA GLY A 12 -21.42 3.26 -20.12
C GLY A 12 -19.97 3.32 -20.59
N GLU A 13 -19.79 3.53 -21.88
CA GLU A 13 -18.49 3.64 -22.54
C GLU A 13 -17.67 4.86 -22.11
N VAL A 14 -18.30 6.03 -21.95
CA VAL A 14 -17.63 7.25 -21.45
C VAL A 14 -17.28 7.08 -19.98
N ARG A 15 -18.17 6.47 -19.19
CA ARG A 15 -17.94 6.22 -17.76
C ARG A 15 -16.79 5.24 -17.50
N GLU A 16 -16.64 4.21 -18.33
CA GLU A 16 -15.51 3.27 -18.24
C GLU A 16 -14.16 3.99 -18.38
N GLU A 17 -14.02 4.85 -19.39
CA GLU A 17 -12.79 5.60 -19.64
C GLU A 17 -12.46 6.58 -18.51
N GLU A 18 -13.47 7.27 -17.98
CA GLU A 18 -13.33 8.18 -16.84
C GLU A 18 -12.86 7.44 -15.57
N LEU A 19 -13.44 6.27 -15.30
CA LEU A 19 -13.07 5.43 -14.16
C LEU A 19 -11.62 4.94 -14.28
N PHE A 20 -11.19 4.49 -15.45
CA PHE A 20 -9.81 4.09 -15.68
C PHE A 20 -8.83 5.25 -15.53
N LYS A 21 -9.16 6.43 -16.08
CA LYS A 21 -8.34 7.64 -15.91
C LYS A 21 -8.20 8.00 -14.44
N LYS A 22 -9.30 8.02 -13.70
CA LYS A 22 -9.31 8.30 -12.27
C LYS A 22 -8.50 7.28 -11.48
N PHE A 23 -8.62 5.99 -11.81
CA PHE A 23 -7.82 4.94 -11.18
C PHE A 23 -6.31 5.16 -11.40
N ARG A 24 -5.91 5.57 -12.62
CA ARG A 24 -4.53 5.90 -12.95
C ARG A 24 -4.01 7.05 -12.08
N GLU A 25 -4.78 8.12 -11.95
CA GLU A 25 -4.43 9.29 -11.12
C GLU A 25 -4.24 8.88 -9.66
N LEU A 26 -5.11 8.01 -9.13
CA LEU A 26 -4.99 7.47 -7.77
C LEU A 26 -3.73 6.61 -7.58
N LEU A 27 -3.36 5.77 -8.55
CA LEU A 27 -2.13 4.98 -8.47
C LEU A 27 -0.87 5.86 -8.50
N ILE A 28 -0.87 6.92 -9.31
CA ILE A 28 0.23 7.89 -9.34
C ILE A 28 0.30 8.63 -8.00
N ARG A 29 -0.84 9.06 -7.47
CA ARG A 29 -0.89 9.75 -6.18
C ARG A 29 -0.45 8.87 -5.02
N GLU A 30 -0.87 7.61 -4.99
CA GLU A 30 -0.38 6.62 -4.02
C GLU A 30 1.15 6.51 -4.07
N ARG A 31 1.75 6.48 -5.26
CA ARG A 31 3.20 6.42 -5.42
C ARG A 31 3.90 7.63 -4.80
N GLU A 32 3.37 8.82 -5.03
CA GLU A 32 3.91 10.06 -4.44
C GLU A 32 3.87 9.98 -2.91
N LEU A 33 2.73 9.59 -2.34
CA LEU A 33 2.58 9.45 -0.89
C LEU A 33 3.49 8.36 -0.30
N LEU A 34 3.67 7.23 -1.00
CA LEU A 34 4.62 6.19 -0.60
C LEU A 34 6.06 6.72 -0.56
N LYS A 35 6.46 7.52 -1.56
CA LYS A 35 7.78 8.17 -1.59
C LYS A 35 7.94 9.22 -0.48
N GLU A 36 6.87 9.94 -0.16
CA GLU A 36 6.81 10.91 0.95
C GLU A 36 6.64 10.25 2.33
N LYS A 37 6.51 8.91 2.40
CA LYS A 37 6.23 8.14 3.62
C LYS A 37 4.93 8.56 4.35
N ARG A 38 3.96 9.10 3.62
CA ARG A 38 2.67 9.57 4.15
C ARG A 38 1.62 8.46 4.13
N LEU A 39 1.84 7.43 4.93
CA LEU A 39 0.98 6.23 4.92
C LEU A 39 -0.46 6.50 5.37
N SER A 40 -0.69 7.51 6.23
CA SER A 40 -2.04 7.89 6.68
C SER A 40 -2.97 8.29 5.54
N ASP A 41 -2.42 8.90 4.50
CA ASP A 41 -3.19 9.45 3.37
C ASP A 41 -3.50 8.37 2.32
N ILE A 42 -2.85 7.20 2.41
CA ILE A 42 -3.02 6.08 1.49
C ILE A 42 -4.34 5.34 1.75
N ASP A 43 -4.83 5.30 2.99
CA ASP A 43 -6.10 4.62 3.32
C ASP A 43 -7.29 5.20 2.54
N ALA A 44 -7.34 6.53 2.40
CA ALA A 44 -8.35 7.20 1.59
C ALA A 44 -8.25 6.79 0.10
N ILE A 45 -7.03 6.71 -0.44
CA ILE A 45 -6.79 6.27 -1.81
C ILE A 45 -7.20 4.81 -2.03
N ILE A 46 -6.90 3.92 -1.08
CA ILE A 46 -7.29 2.50 -1.17
C ILE A 46 -8.82 2.37 -1.21
N LYS A 47 -9.53 3.12 -0.36
CA LYS A 47 -11.00 3.15 -0.35
C LYS A 47 -11.55 3.61 -1.70
N GLU A 48 -11.00 4.68 -2.25
CA GLU A 48 -11.45 5.22 -3.53
C GLU A 48 -11.15 4.28 -4.72
N LYS A 49 -9.95 3.70 -4.77
CA LYS A 49 -9.60 2.65 -5.75
C LYS A 49 -10.56 1.46 -5.66
N SER A 50 -10.91 1.03 -4.45
CA SER A 50 -11.83 -0.10 -4.23
C SER A 50 -13.24 0.19 -4.75
N LEU A 51 -13.72 1.44 -4.63
CA LEU A 51 -15.01 1.84 -5.18
C LEU A 51 -14.99 1.82 -6.71
N ILE A 52 -13.94 2.37 -7.32
CA ILE A 52 -13.78 2.38 -8.78
C ILE A 52 -13.73 0.95 -9.34
N ILE A 53 -13.04 0.02 -8.68
CA ILE A 53 -13.01 -1.40 -9.10
C ILE A 53 -14.42 -1.99 -9.14
N ARG A 54 -15.25 -1.73 -8.11
CA ARG A 54 -16.63 -2.23 -8.09
C ARG A 54 -17.46 -1.65 -9.24
N GLU A 55 -17.31 -0.35 -9.52
CA GLU A 55 -18.01 0.28 -10.64
C GLU A 55 -17.55 -0.30 -12.00
N LEU A 56 -16.25 -0.57 -12.16
CA LEU A 56 -15.72 -1.23 -13.36
C LEU A 56 -16.24 -2.66 -13.49
N ASP A 57 -16.36 -3.40 -12.38
CA ASP A 57 -16.95 -4.74 -12.38
C ASP A 57 -18.43 -4.72 -12.79
N GLU A 58 -19.21 -3.74 -12.30
CA GLU A 58 -20.61 -3.55 -12.72
C GLU A 58 -20.73 -3.25 -14.22
N ILE A 59 -19.84 -2.39 -14.76
CA ILE A 59 -19.76 -2.13 -16.20
C ILE A 59 -19.44 -3.41 -16.96
N LYS A 60 -18.41 -4.16 -16.53
CA LYS A 60 -18.04 -5.43 -17.17
C LYS A 60 -19.19 -6.44 -17.16
N VAL A 61 -19.95 -6.54 -16.06
CA VAL A 61 -21.12 -7.42 -15.97
C VAL A 61 -22.22 -6.96 -16.95
N LYS A 62 -22.46 -5.65 -17.06
CA LYS A 62 -23.50 -5.09 -17.94
C LYS A 62 -23.17 -5.27 -19.43
N PHE A 63 -21.91 -5.13 -19.81
CA PHE A 63 -21.47 -5.16 -21.22
C PHE A 63 -20.78 -6.47 -21.62
N GLY A 64 -20.59 -7.41 -20.68
CA GLY A 64 -19.96 -8.72 -20.89
C GLY A 64 -18.44 -8.68 -20.98
N GLN A 65 -17.85 -7.55 -21.40
CA GLN A 65 -16.41 -7.35 -21.51
C GLN A 65 -16.05 -5.87 -21.44
N PHE A 66 -14.80 -5.57 -21.11
CA PHE A 66 -14.23 -4.24 -21.29
C PHE A 66 -13.94 -3.96 -22.76
N LYS A 67 -13.77 -2.69 -23.11
CA LYS A 67 -13.29 -2.31 -24.43
C LYS A 67 -11.90 -2.91 -24.71
N PRO A 68 -11.59 -3.30 -25.95
CA PRO A 68 -10.24 -3.74 -26.33
C PRO A 68 -9.15 -2.75 -25.92
N GLU A 69 -9.42 -1.44 -26.05
CA GLU A 69 -8.51 -0.36 -25.68
C GLU A 69 -8.24 -0.33 -24.17
N SER A 70 -9.24 -0.70 -23.36
CA SER A 70 -9.12 -0.79 -21.90
C SER A 70 -8.18 -1.90 -21.44
N LEU A 71 -7.94 -2.93 -22.26
CA LEU A 71 -6.95 -3.98 -21.93
C LEU A 71 -5.53 -3.42 -21.85
N ASN A 72 -5.18 -2.49 -22.75
CA ASN A 72 -3.88 -1.81 -22.70
C ASN A 72 -3.75 -0.95 -21.45
N ILE A 73 -4.83 -0.24 -21.08
CA ILE A 73 -4.88 0.57 -19.87
C ILE A 73 -4.72 -0.33 -18.64
N LEU A 74 -5.44 -1.45 -18.55
CA LEU A 74 -5.31 -2.42 -17.45
C LEU A 74 -3.87 -2.93 -17.26
N ASN A 75 -3.16 -3.23 -18.36
CA ASN A 75 -1.76 -3.64 -18.29
C ASN A 75 -0.87 -2.52 -17.74
N GLU A 76 -1.10 -1.26 -18.16
CA GLU A 76 -0.41 -0.12 -17.60
C GLU A 76 -0.68 0.05 -16.11
N LEU A 77 -1.95 0.01 -15.69
CA LEU A 77 -2.35 0.14 -14.28
C LEU A 77 -1.74 -0.97 -13.42
N LYS A 78 -1.71 -2.21 -13.92
CA LYS A 78 -1.08 -3.35 -13.25
C LYS A 78 0.42 -3.12 -13.05
N ARG A 79 1.12 -2.58 -14.06
CA ARG A 79 2.54 -2.21 -13.94
C ARG A 79 2.75 -1.15 -12.88
N ILE A 80 1.94 -0.08 -12.90
CA ILE A 80 2.06 1.02 -11.92
C ILE A 80 1.80 0.51 -10.49
N GLN A 81 0.77 -0.32 -10.30
CA GLN A 81 0.47 -0.95 -9.01
C GLN A 81 1.60 -1.89 -8.55
N GLY A 82 2.23 -2.64 -9.46
CA GLY A 82 3.40 -3.48 -9.15
C GLY A 82 4.58 -2.66 -8.63
N GLU A 83 4.90 -1.55 -9.31
CA GLU A 83 5.94 -0.61 -8.88
C GLU A 83 5.62 0.01 -7.50
N ASN A 84 4.35 0.31 -7.21
CA ASN A 84 3.93 0.81 -5.88
C ASN A 84 4.14 -0.26 -4.79
N ILE A 85 3.83 -1.53 -5.07
CA ILE A 85 4.06 -2.66 -4.16
C ILE A 85 5.57 -2.85 -3.90
N GLU A 86 6.42 -2.71 -4.91
CA GLU A 86 7.87 -2.79 -4.75
C GLU A 86 8.42 -1.70 -3.81
N ILE A 87 7.90 -0.47 -3.91
CA ILE A 87 8.27 0.61 -2.99
C ILE A 87 7.89 0.25 -1.55
N LEU A 88 6.65 -0.24 -1.35
CA LEU A 88 6.18 -0.63 -0.03
C LEU A 88 7.01 -1.79 0.56
N ASN A 89 7.34 -2.80 -0.24
CA ASN A 89 8.15 -3.93 0.19
C ASN A 89 9.56 -3.50 0.63
N LYS A 90 10.18 -2.55 -0.09
CA LYS A 90 11.47 -1.99 0.31
C LYS A 90 11.40 -1.26 1.67
N GLU A 91 10.32 -0.52 1.92
CA GLU A 91 10.14 0.14 3.22
C GLU A 91 9.87 -0.87 4.34
N ILE A 92 9.11 -1.94 4.06
CA ILE A 92 8.90 -3.05 5.02
C ILE A 92 10.24 -3.69 5.41
N GLU A 93 11.10 -3.99 4.43
CA GLU A 93 12.42 -4.59 4.73
C GLU A 93 13.32 -3.64 5.52
N ARG A 94 13.28 -2.33 5.22
CA ARG A 94 13.97 -1.33 6.04
C ARG A 94 13.48 -1.35 7.49
N VAL A 95 12.18 -1.26 7.72
CA VAL A 95 11.60 -1.25 9.08
C VAL A 95 11.92 -2.56 9.83
N LYS A 96 11.91 -3.71 9.15
CA LYS A 96 12.34 -4.98 9.75
C LYS A 96 13.80 -4.94 10.19
N GLN A 97 14.67 -4.32 9.42
CA GLN A 97 16.08 -4.19 9.79
C GLN A 97 16.24 -3.24 10.99
N ASP A 98 15.58 -2.08 10.96
CA ASP A 98 15.60 -1.13 12.08
C ASP A 98 15.14 -1.78 13.39
N LEU A 99 14.09 -2.62 13.34
CA LEU A 99 13.61 -3.38 14.51
C LEU A 99 14.61 -4.43 15.01
N LYS A 100 15.36 -5.08 14.11
CA LYS A 100 16.40 -6.03 14.50
C LYS A 100 17.55 -5.30 15.21
N ASP A 101 17.96 -4.16 14.69
CA ASP A 101 19.06 -3.36 15.23
C ASP A 101 18.68 -2.83 16.63
N LEU A 102 17.46 -2.30 16.79
CA LEU A 102 16.94 -1.89 18.09
C LEU A 102 16.91 -3.02 19.12
N ARG A 103 16.52 -4.23 18.70
CA ARG A 103 16.52 -5.41 19.57
C ARG A 103 17.94 -5.78 20.00
N PHE A 104 18.91 -5.75 19.08
CA PHE A 104 20.31 -6.04 19.38
C PHE A 104 20.89 -5.03 20.39
N ASP A 105 20.57 -3.76 20.23
CA ASP A 105 20.96 -2.70 21.17
C ASP A 105 20.35 -2.91 22.56
N GLU A 106 19.08 -3.34 22.63
CA GLU A 106 18.42 -3.66 23.89
C GLU A 106 19.07 -4.86 24.59
N ASP A 107 19.33 -5.94 23.84
CA ASP A 107 19.97 -7.15 24.36
C ASP A 107 21.38 -6.83 24.89
N SER A 108 22.16 -6.02 24.16
CA SER A 108 23.49 -5.57 24.59
C SER A 108 23.45 -4.75 25.89
N LYS A 109 22.47 -3.85 26.02
CA LYS A 109 22.28 -3.06 27.26
C LYS A 109 21.86 -3.95 28.44
N ARG A 110 21.02 -4.95 28.20
CA ARG A 110 20.61 -5.93 29.22
C ARG A 110 21.80 -6.73 29.72
N GLU A 111 22.65 -7.22 28.82
CA GLU A 111 23.86 -7.98 29.19
C GLU A 111 24.85 -7.14 30.00
N TYR A 112 25.07 -5.88 29.60
CA TYR A 112 25.93 -4.96 30.35
C TYR A 112 25.41 -4.70 31.77
N LEU A 113 24.10 -4.43 31.93
CA LEU A 113 23.49 -4.20 33.24
C LEU A 113 23.53 -5.45 34.12
N GLN A 114 23.28 -6.63 33.56
CA GLN A 114 23.37 -7.89 34.30
C GLN A 114 24.80 -8.14 34.80
N SER A 115 25.80 -7.88 33.97
CA SER A 115 27.22 -8.04 34.34
C SER A 115 27.60 -7.13 35.50
N ASN A 116 27.22 -5.85 35.43
CA ASN A 116 27.48 -4.89 36.53
C ASN A 116 26.75 -5.27 37.82
N LEU A 117 25.49 -5.72 37.74
CA LEU A 117 24.73 -6.18 38.91
C LEU A 117 25.40 -7.39 39.59
N VAL A 118 25.96 -8.31 38.81
CA VAL A 118 26.71 -9.45 39.34
C VAL A 118 27.98 -8.98 40.04
N GLU A 119 28.73 -8.05 39.45
CA GLU A 119 29.93 -7.49 40.07
C GLU A 119 29.62 -6.74 41.38
N ASP A 120 28.60 -5.90 41.39
CA ASP A 120 28.21 -5.12 42.57
C ASP A 120 27.72 -6.04 43.70
N LYS A 121 26.94 -7.08 43.38
CA LYS A 121 26.52 -8.09 44.36
C LYS A 121 27.72 -8.82 44.97
N LYS A 122 28.73 -9.14 44.16
CA LYS A 122 29.96 -9.80 44.64
C LYS A 122 30.72 -8.89 45.62
N LYS A 123 30.92 -7.61 45.26
CA LYS A 123 31.58 -6.62 46.15
C LYS A 123 30.86 -6.47 47.49
N LEU A 124 29.52 -6.46 47.50
CA LEU A 124 28.73 -6.35 48.72
C LEU A 124 28.86 -7.58 49.65
N LEU A 125 29.00 -8.78 49.07
CA LEU A 125 29.24 -10.00 49.84
C LEU A 125 30.65 -9.99 50.45
N ASP A 126 31.65 -9.60 49.66
CA ASP A 126 33.05 -9.53 50.09
C ASP A 126 33.27 -8.47 51.20
N GLN A 127 32.43 -7.43 51.29
CA GLN A 127 32.49 -6.40 52.34
C GLN A 127 31.79 -6.80 53.66
N ASN A 128 30.92 -7.81 53.64
CA ASN A 128 30.15 -8.26 54.81
C ASN A 128 30.67 -9.58 55.41
N THR A 129 31.81 -10.08 54.93
CA THR A 129 32.48 -11.31 55.40
C THR A 129 33.83 -10.95 56.01
#